data_AF-A0A2M9Y0N7-F1
#
_entry.id   AF-A0A2M9Y0N7-F1
#
_cell.length_a   1.000
_cell.length_b   1.000
_cell.length_c   1.000
_cell.angle_alpha   90.00
_cell.angle_beta   90.00
_cell.angle_gamma   90.00
#
_symmetry.space_group_name_H-M   'P 1'
#
loop_
_entity.id
_entity.type
_entity.pdbx_description
1 polymer ?
#
loop_
_entity_poly.entity_id
_entity_poly.type
_entity_poly.pdbx_seq_one_letter_code
_entity_poly.pdbx_strand_id
1 'polypeptide(L)'
;MKHIFLINFVIFFFLIHCESIQRYSLNRAYDTADVFTIGIEKGNIGTDVFFWCLGGGLTINSNSRGIGMRDGHFGIYEISNSATLDIIPIIRKESPANKVGISNIFVNSSGHSQYRPKERTKNKDYQILNILTIVPVPSIPSSNKKIAKCNAPLKLEASIGLYYGIRLGFNLNELFDLMIGFSSLDILEDEEPVD
;
A
#
# COMPACT_ATOMS: atom_id res chain seq x y z
N MET A 1 -44.42 21.48 6.55
CA MET A 1 -43.34 21.09 5.62
C MET A 1 -41.97 21.66 6.04
N LYS A 2 -41.79 22.99 6.24
CA LYS A 2 -40.51 23.58 6.69
C LYS A 2 -40.00 23.06 8.05
N HIS A 3 -40.88 22.85 9.03
CA HIS A 3 -40.49 22.34 10.36
C HIS A 3 -40.03 20.88 10.35
N ILE A 4 -40.58 20.04 9.46
CA ILE A 4 -40.15 18.64 9.30
C ILE A 4 -38.72 18.57 8.75
N PHE A 5 -38.39 19.46 7.80
CA PHE A 5 -37.05 19.54 7.23
C PHE A 5 -36.01 19.98 8.29
N LEU A 6 -36.37 20.96 9.12
CA LEU A 6 -35.52 21.41 10.23
C LEU A 6 -35.29 20.30 11.27
N ILE A 7 -36.33 19.55 11.63
CA ILE A 7 -36.22 18.44 12.60
C ILE A 7 -35.36 17.31 12.05
N ASN A 8 -35.55 16.91 10.78
CA ASN A 8 -34.72 15.90 10.13
C ASN A 8 -33.25 16.35 10.04
N PHE A 9 -33.01 17.63 9.77
CA PHE A 9 -31.67 18.21 9.75
C PHE A 9 -31.01 18.16 11.14
N VAL A 10 -31.72 18.55 12.19
CA VAL A 10 -31.20 18.48 13.56
C VAL A 10 -30.91 17.03 13.98
N ILE A 11 -31.82 16.10 13.69
CA ILE A 11 -31.61 14.66 13.97
C ILE A 11 -30.39 14.13 13.22
N PHE A 12 -30.23 14.47 11.94
CA PHE A 12 -29.07 14.08 11.15
C PHE A 12 -27.76 14.60 11.75
N PHE A 13 -27.73 15.86 12.19
CA PHE A 13 -26.56 16.42 12.88
C PHE A 13 -26.26 15.71 14.20
N PHE A 14 -27.28 15.37 15.00
CA PHE A 14 -27.08 14.60 16.23
C PHE A 14 -26.55 13.19 15.96
N LEU A 15 -27.02 12.52 14.90
CA LEU A 15 -26.55 11.20 14.52
C LEU A 15 -25.07 11.23 14.05
N ILE A 16 -24.65 12.26 13.30
CA ILE A 16 -23.25 12.39 12.88
C ILE A 16 -22.28 12.58 14.06
N HIS A 17 -22.74 13.21 15.15
CA HIS A 17 -21.92 13.44 16.35
C HIS A 17 -21.94 12.26 17.35
N CYS A 18 -22.58 11.14 16.99
CA CYS A 18 -22.49 9.93 17.79
C CYS A 18 -21.11 9.30 17.60
N GLU A 19 -20.39 9.03 18.70
CA GLU A 19 -19.06 8.42 18.70
C GLU A 19 -19.00 7.15 17.82
N SER A 20 -20.01 6.28 17.89
CA SER A 20 -20.06 5.06 17.09
C SER A 20 -20.16 5.34 15.58
N ILE A 21 -20.94 6.35 15.17
CA ILE A 21 -21.06 6.75 13.75
C ILE A 21 -19.78 7.42 13.26
N GLN A 22 -19.15 8.23 14.11
CA GLN A 22 -17.89 8.90 13.79
C GLN A 22 -16.75 7.89 13.61
N ARG A 23 -16.59 6.94 14.54
CA ARG A 23 -15.59 5.88 14.45
C ARG A 23 -15.83 4.97 13.26
N TYR A 24 -17.07 4.52 13.06
CA TYR A 24 -17.45 3.73 11.90
C TYR A 24 -17.08 4.44 10.59
N SER A 25 -17.46 5.73 10.46
CA SER A 25 -17.14 6.52 9.25
C SER A 25 -15.65 6.72 9.06
N LEU A 26 -14.89 6.86 10.15
CA LEU A 26 -13.44 7.01 10.13
C LEU A 26 -12.75 5.71 9.67
N ASN A 27 -13.18 4.55 10.19
CA ASN A 27 -12.68 3.24 9.75
C ASN A 27 -12.94 3.06 8.24
N ARG A 28 -14.18 3.30 7.77
CA ARG A 28 -14.50 3.21 6.34
C ARG A 28 -13.64 4.14 5.47
N ALA A 29 -13.32 5.33 5.97
CA ALA A 29 -12.44 6.26 5.27
C ALA A 29 -11.00 5.75 5.20
N TYR A 30 -10.51 5.08 6.25
CA TYR A 30 -9.21 4.44 6.26
C TYR A 30 -9.15 3.25 5.32
N ASP A 31 -10.14 2.36 5.34
CA ASP A 31 -10.20 1.21 4.42
C ASP A 31 -10.24 1.69 2.96
N THR A 32 -11.02 2.74 2.70
CA THR A 32 -11.06 3.40 1.38
C THR A 32 -9.68 3.94 0.96
N ALA A 33 -8.90 4.50 1.90
CA ALA A 33 -7.54 4.96 1.62
C ALA A 33 -6.54 3.80 1.41
N ASP A 34 -6.81 2.63 1.99
CA ASP A 34 -6.01 1.42 1.81
C ASP A 34 -6.26 0.74 0.46
N VAL A 35 -7.46 0.90 -0.10
CA VAL A 35 -7.82 0.42 -1.45
C VAL A 35 -6.93 1.05 -2.52
N PHE A 36 -6.65 2.35 -2.44
CA PHE A 36 -5.98 3.06 -3.53
C PHE A 36 -4.49 3.29 -3.27
N THR A 37 -3.70 3.11 -4.32
CA THR A 37 -2.31 3.56 -4.37
C THR A 37 -2.18 4.61 -5.45
N ILE A 38 -1.60 5.77 -5.11
CA ILE A 38 -1.36 6.87 -6.05
C ILE A 38 -0.01 7.48 -5.69
N GLY A 39 0.88 7.61 -6.67
CA GLY A 39 2.16 8.29 -6.46
C GLY A 39 2.72 8.92 -7.71
N ILE A 40 3.56 9.92 -7.49
CA ILE A 40 4.33 10.62 -8.52
C ILE A 40 5.79 10.24 -8.32
N GLU A 41 6.45 9.83 -9.39
CA GLU A 41 7.81 9.31 -9.39
C GLU A 41 8.72 10.22 -10.20
N LYS A 42 9.91 10.51 -9.68
CA LYS A 42 10.95 11.27 -10.38
C LYS A 42 12.08 10.35 -10.77
N GLY A 43 12.55 10.49 -12.01
CA GLY A 43 13.60 9.68 -12.60
C GLY A 43 13.12 8.32 -13.10
N ASN A 44 11.81 8.05 -13.11
CA ASN A 44 11.27 6.80 -13.67
C ASN A 44 11.22 6.91 -15.21
N ILE A 45 11.85 5.98 -15.90
CA ILE A 45 11.75 5.80 -17.35
C ILE A 45 11.42 4.34 -17.60
N GLY A 46 10.20 4.06 -18.02
CA GLY A 46 9.71 2.71 -18.21
C GLY A 46 8.27 2.50 -17.81
N THR A 47 7.87 1.24 -17.73
CA THR A 47 6.56 0.83 -17.22
C THR A 47 6.67 -0.51 -16.50
N ASP A 48 5.91 -0.67 -15.42
CA ASP A 48 5.76 -1.93 -14.71
C ASP A 48 4.30 -2.18 -14.36
N VAL A 49 3.91 -3.45 -14.32
CA VAL A 49 2.59 -3.89 -13.86
C VAL A 49 2.80 -5.09 -12.95
N PHE A 50 2.12 -5.07 -11.81
CA PHE A 50 2.08 -6.12 -10.81
C PHE A 50 0.64 -6.46 -10.51
N PHE A 51 0.31 -7.74 -10.65
CA PHE A 51 -0.89 -8.34 -10.10
C PHE A 51 -0.46 -9.35 -9.03
N TRP A 52 -0.60 -8.96 -7.77
CA TRP A 52 -0.19 -9.76 -6.61
C TRP A 52 1.30 -10.14 -6.69
N CYS A 53 1.61 -11.44 -6.70
CA CYS A 53 2.95 -11.97 -6.81
C CYS A 53 3.46 -12.08 -8.26
N LEU A 54 2.63 -11.74 -9.24
CA LEU A 54 2.94 -11.85 -10.65
C LEU A 54 3.07 -10.45 -11.23
N GLY A 55 4.27 -10.09 -11.65
CA GLY A 55 4.50 -8.78 -12.25
C GLY A 55 5.58 -8.82 -13.30
N GLY A 56 5.66 -7.75 -14.08
CA GLY A 56 6.55 -7.61 -15.22
C GLY A 56 6.64 -6.16 -15.66
N GLY A 57 7.73 -5.80 -16.34
CA GLY A 57 8.02 -4.42 -16.65
C GLY A 57 9.32 -4.25 -17.41
N LEU A 58 9.52 -3.05 -17.90
CA LEU A 58 10.73 -2.58 -18.55
C LEU A 58 11.03 -1.21 -17.96
N THR A 59 12.06 -1.13 -17.12
CA THR A 59 12.50 0.13 -16.51
C THR A 59 13.98 0.35 -16.80
N ILE A 60 14.30 1.48 -17.43
CA ILE A 60 15.67 1.81 -17.87
C ILE A 60 16.46 2.45 -16.72
N ASN A 61 15.78 3.22 -15.86
CA ASN A 61 16.43 3.87 -14.71
C ASN A 61 15.94 3.28 -13.40
N SER A 62 16.91 2.99 -12.52
CA SER A 62 16.72 2.20 -11.31
C SER A 62 16.91 2.95 -10.01
N ASN A 63 17.00 4.26 -10.06
CA ASN A 63 17.22 5.08 -8.88
C ASN A 63 16.21 6.22 -8.85
N SER A 64 14.93 5.86 -8.90
CA SER A 64 13.82 6.80 -8.87
C SER A 64 13.25 6.93 -7.46
N ARG A 65 12.74 8.12 -7.17
CA ARG A 65 12.08 8.44 -5.91
C ARG A 65 10.68 8.88 -6.20
N GLY A 66 9.72 8.37 -5.44
CA GLY A 66 8.34 8.76 -5.52
C GLY A 66 7.81 9.35 -4.23
N ILE A 67 6.74 10.12 -4.35
CA ILE A 67 5.90 10.56 -3.25
C ILE A 67 4.46 10.14 -3.56
N GLY A 68 3.74 9.62 -2.58
CA GLY A 68 2.39 9.16 -2.81
C GLY A 68 1.74 8.49 -1.62
N MET A 69 0.49 8.10 -1.80
CA MET A 69 -0.27 7.26 -0.90
C MET A 69 -0.20 5.80 -1.36
N ARG A 70 0.07 4.89 -0.44
CA ARG A 70 0.11 3.44 -0.69
C ARG A 70 -0.31 2.70 0.58
N ASP A 71 -1.33 1.85 0.46
CA ASP A 71 -1.91 1.08 1.58
C ASP A 71 -2.18 1.97 2.81
N GLY A 72 -2.85 3.12 2.59
CA GLY A 72 -3.18 4.11 3.62
C GLY A 72 -2.04 4.98 4.12
N HIS A 73 -0.83 4.82 3.58
CA HIS A 73 0.34 5.59 3.99
C HIS A 73 0.74 6.59 2.93
N PHE A 74 0.68 7.87 3.30
CA PHE A 74 1.32 8.90 2.52
C PHE A 74 2.80 9.02 2.89
N GLY A 75 3.69 8.98 1.90
CA GLY A 75 5.11 9.09 2.15
C GLY A 75 5.98 9.09 0.91
N ILE A 76 7.29 9.13 1.16
CA ILE A 76 8.33 9.04 0.12
C ILE A 76 8.75 7.58 0.00
N TYR A 77 8.95 7.12 -1.23
CA TYR A 77 9.45 5.79 -1.56
C TYR A 77 10.56 5.85 -2.60
N GLU A 78 11.41 4.83 -2.62
CA GLU A 78 12.43 4.62 -3.64
C GLU A 78 12.05 3.41 -4.50
N ILE A 79 12.40 3.49 -5.78
CA ILE A 79 12.35 2.37 -6.72
C ILE A 79 13.81 2.01 -7.02
N SER A 80 14.19 0.77 -6.72
CA SER A 80 15.58 0.29 -6.80
C SER A 80 15.66 -1.01 -7.60
N ASN A 81 16.70 -1.20 -8.42
CA ASN A 81 16.88 -2.49 -9.12
C ASN A 81 17.19 -3.56 -8.08
N SER A 82 16.72 -4.79 -8.30
CA SER A 82 16.89 -5.88 -7.34
C SER A 82 18.34 -6.30 -7.09
N ALA A 83 19.33 -5.77 -7.84
CA ALA A 83 20.75 -5.85 -7.48
C ALA A 83 21.09 -5.10 -6.17
N THR A 84 20.26 -4.14 -5.77
CA THR A 84 20.37 -3.29 -4.56
C THR A 84 19.10 -3.29 -3.69
N LEU A 85 18.17 -4.22 -3.92
CA LEU A 85 17.34 -4.80 -2.83
C LEU A 85 18.19 -5.67 -1.88
N ASP A 86 19.51 -5.62 -2.09
CA ASP A 86 20.60 -6.13 -1.29
C ASP A 86 20.50 -7.64 -1.12
N ILE A 87 21.34 -8.37 -1.85
CA ILE A 87 21.77 -9.73 -1.46
C ILE A 87 22.41 -9.71 -0.05
N ILE A 88 22.69 -8.52 0.50
CA ILE A 88 23.16 -8.29 1.87
C ILE A 88 22.44 -7.06 2.48
N PRO A 89 21.19 -7.16 2.98
CA PRO A 89 20.48 -6.04 3.63
C PRO A 89 21.12 -5.64 4.96
N ILE A 90 22.18 -6.33 5.35
CA ILE A 90 22.88 -6.23 6.64
C ILE A 90 23.71 -4.94 6.76
N ILE A 91 24.03 -4.25 5.64
CA ILE A 91 25.07 -3.19 5.66
C ILE A 91 24.52 -1.75 5.60
N ARG A 92 23.29 -1.50 5.10
CA ARG A 92 22.79 -0.11 4.96
C ARG A 92 21.59 0.20 5.85
N LYS A 93 21.87 0.92 6.95
CA LYS A 93 20.92 1.40 7.96
C LYS A 93 20.11 2.64 7.54
N GLU A 94 20.37 3.21 6.37
CA GLU A 94 19.87 4.55 5.95
C GLU A 94 18.90 4.54 4.75
N SER A 95 18.41 3.38 4.33
CA SER A 95 17.51 3.31 3.16
C SER A 95 16.10 3.85 3.48
N PRO A 96 15.44 4.56 2.55
CA PRO A 96 14.14 5.18 2.81
C PRO A 96 13.02 4.16 2.99
N ALA A 97 11.94 4.66 3.59
CA ALA A 97 10.78 3.95 4.10
C ALA A 97 10.32 2.79 3.22
N ASN A 98 10.12 3.04 1.92
CA ASN A 98 9.47 2.14 0.98
C ASN A 98 10.40 1.81 -0.18
N LYS A 99 10.67 0.52 -0.43
CA LYS A 99 11.49 0.07 -1.57
C LYS A 99 10.66 -0.72 -2.58
N VAL A 100 10.31 -0.09 -3.69
CA VAL A 100 9.78 -0.78 -4.86
C VAL A 100 10.96 -1.37 -5.62
N GLY A 101 10.90 -2.64 -5.97
CA GLY A 101 11.95 -3.22 -6.81
C GLY A 101 11.63 -3.02 -8.28
N ILE A 102 12.63 -3.17 -9.12
CA ILE A 102 12.43 -3.03 -10.57
C ILE A 102 11.90 -4.31 -11.14
N SER A 103 10.95 -4.08 -12.02
CA SER A 103 10.33 -5.09 -12.84
C SER A 103 11.14 -5.20 -14.12
N ASN A 104 12.11 -6.11 -14.17
CA ASN A 104 12.73 -6.58 -15.41
C ASN A 104 12.31 -8.05 -15.61
N ILE A 105 12.23 -8.52 -16.86
CA ILE A 105 11.73 -9.87 -17.22
C ILE A 105 12.31 -11.00 -16.35
N PHE A 106 13.55 -10.88 -15.87
CA PHE A 106 14.29 -11.94 -15.17
C PHE A 106 14.45 -11.76 -13.66
N VAL A 107 14.37 -10.52 -13.15
CA VAL A 107 14.47 -10.24 -11.72
C VAL A 107 13.42 -9.22 -11.40
N ASN A 108 12.39 -9.67 -10.70
CA ASN A 108 11.22 -8.87 -10.45
C ASN A 108 10.74 -9.06 -9.02
N SER A 109 11.14 -8.15 -8.16
CA SER A 109 10.67 -8.09 -6.79
C SER A 109 10.17 -6.69 -6.49
N SER A 110 9.31 -6.54 -5.51
CA SER A 110 8.85 -5.24 -5.03
C SER A 110 8.56 -5.31 -3.54
N GLY A 111 8.69 -4.22 -2.82
CA GLY A 111 8.51 -4.18 -1.37
C GLY A 111 7.78 -2.93 -0.91
N HIS A 112 7.11 -3.06 0.23
CA HIS A 112 6.51 -1.97 0.96
C HIS A 112 6.89 -2.12 2.43
N SER A 113 7.41 -1.05 3.02
CA SER A 113 7.70 -0.98 4.44
C SER A 113 7.50 0.45 4.94
N GLN A 114 7.11 0.59 6.20
CA GLN A 114 6.85 1.91 6.78
C GLN A 114 8.01 2.33 7.67
N TYR A 115 8.49 3.58 7.54
CA TYR A 115 9.57 4.10 8.39
C TYR A 115 9.13 4.31 9.85
N ARG A 116 7.83 4.57 10.07
CA ARG A 116 7.19 4.72 11.39
C ARG A 116 5.78 4.14 11.33
N PRO A 117 5.62 2.82 11.40
CA PRO A 117 4.30 2.21 11.34
C PRO A 117 3.45 2.68 12.53
N LYS A 118 2.18 2.96 12.26
CA LYS A 118 1.18 3.12 13.32
C LYS A 118 0.70 1.74 13.75
N GLU A 119 0.06 1.65 14.91
CA GLU A 119 -0.43 0.38 15.45
C GLU A 119 -1.37 -0.35 14.46
N ARG A 120 -2.24 0.41 13.80
CA ARG A 120 -3.13 -0.05 12.72
C ARG A 120 -2.40 -0.66 11.52
N THR A 121 -1.20 -0.16 11.22
CA THR A 121 -0.59 -0.33 9.90
C THR A 121 0.73 -1.09 9.90
N LYS A 122 1.25 -1.40 11.09
CA LYS A 122 2.49 -2.15 11.32
C LYS A 122 2.52 -3.53 10.66
N ASN A 123 1.36 -4.10 10.37
CA ASN A 123 1.24 -5.43 9.77
C ASN A 123 1.08 -5.38 8.23
N LYS A 124 1.00 -4.18 7.63
CA LYS A 124 0.78 -4.00 6.18
C LYS A 124 2.06 -4.04 5.34
N ASP A 125 3.21 -4.30 5.95
CA ASP A 125 4.48 -4.52 5.26
C ASP A 125 4.44 -5.82 4.42
N TYR A 126 4.90 -5.74 3.17
CA TYR A 126 4.97 -6.90 2.28
C TYR A 126 6.13 -6.83 1.27
N GLN A 127 6.44 -7.98 0.70
CA GLN A 127 7.39 -8.18 -0.39
C GLN A 127 6.73 -9.05 -1.45
N ILE A 128 6.64 -8.49 -2.66
CA ILE A 128 6.32 -9.19 -3.88
C ILE A 128 7.60 -9.89 -4.33
N LEU A 129 7.59 -11.22 -4.26
CA LEU A 129 8.62 -12.06 -4.87
C LEU A 129 7.98 -12.73 -6.08
N ASN A 130 8.43 -12.39 -7.29
CA ASN A 130 7.92 -13.05 -8.48
C ASN A 130 8.29 -14.54 -8.44
N ILE A 131 7.35 -15.42 -8.77
CA ILE A 131 7.57 -16.87 -8.84
C ILE A 131 8.69 -17.25 -9.85
N LEU A 132 8.96 -16.37 -10.82
CA LEU A 132 10.05 -16.50 -11.79
C LEU A 132 11.42 -16.06 -11.24
N THR A 133 11.49 -15.61 -9.99
CA THR A 133 12.76 -15.20 -9.37
C THR A 133 13.57 -16.43 -9.02
N ILE A 134 14.67 -16.66 -9.74
CA ILE A 134 15.56 -17.82 -9.54
C ILE A 134 16.49 -17.62 -8.33
N VAL A 135 16.74 -16.36 -7.94
CA VAL A 135 17.65 -16.01 -6.84
C VAL A 135 16.88 -15.70 -5.56
N PRO A 136 17.25 -16.25 -4.40
CA PRO A 136 16.61 -15.91 -3.14
C PRO A 136 16.82 -14.42 -2.82
N VAL A 137 15.72 -13.69 -2.60
CA VAL A 137 15.75 -12.29 -2.16
C VAL A 137 15.59 -12.29 -0.63
N PRO A 138 16.51 -11.66 0.12
CA PRO A 138 16.41 -11.61 1.56
C PRO A 138 15.24 -10.73 2.02
N SER A 139 14.74 -11.03 3.22
CA SER A 139 13.62 -10.31 3.83
C SER A 139 14.00 -8.89 4.21
N ILE A 140 13.03 -7.97 4.13
CA ILE A 140 13.19 -6.57 4.53
C ILE A 140 13.64 -6.49 6.01
N PRO A 141 14.80 -5.87 6.32
CA PRO A 141 15.41 -5.94 7.65
C PRO A 141 14.62 -5.23 8.76
N SER A 142 13.67 -4.35 8.42
CA SER A 142 12.82 -3.62 9.38
C SER A 142 11.43 -4.23 9.58
N SER A 143 11.10 -5.31 8.85
CA SER A 143 9.77 -5.93 8.93
C SER A 143 9.73 -7.03 9.97
N ASN A 144 8.67 -7.08 10.77
CA ASN A 144 8.44 -8.16 11.75
C ASN A 144 8.09 -9.52 11.08
N LYS A 145 7.88 -9.54 9.75
CA LYS A 145 7.54 -10.75 8.99
C LYS A 145 8.81 -11.36 8.38
N LYS A 146 9.02 -12.67 8.57
CA LYS A 146 10.06 -13.42 7.85
C LYS A 146 9.60 -13.68 6.41
N ILE A 147 9.96 -12.80 5.48
CA ILE A 147 9.47 -12.85 4.10
C ILE A 147 10.40 -13.71 3.23
N ALA A 148 10.26 -15.03 3.29
CA ALA A 148 10.94 -15.98 2.40
C ALA A 148 10.10 -16.35 1.16
N LYS A 149 8.86 -15.88 1.09
CA LYS A 149 7.88 -16.11 0.03
C LYS A 149 7.08 -14.84 -0.20
N CYS A 150 6.45 -14.71 -1.36
CA CYS A 150 5.56 -13.59 -1.62
C CYS A 150 4.44 -13.53 -0.55
N ASN A 151 4.31 -12.39 0.10
CA ASN A 151 3.30 -12.14 1.14
C ASN A 151 2.50 -10.85 0.84
N ALA A 152 2.50 -10.42 -0.42
CA ALA A 152 1.76 -9.26 -0.86
C ALA A 152 0.25 -9.50 -0.77
N PRO A 153 -0.55 -8.47 -0.41
CA PRO A 153 -2.00 -8.54 -0.56
C PRO A 153 -2.36 -8.67 -2.05
N LEU A 154 -3.56 -9.17 -2.35
CA LEU A 154 -4.06 -9.24 -3.72
C LEU A 154 -4.23 -7.81 -4.23
N LYS A 155 -3.22 -7.28 -4.91
CA LYS A 155 -3.16 -5.89 -5.38
C LYS A 155 -2.75 -5.82 -6.84
N LEU A 156 -3.43 -4.98 -7.60
CA LEU A 156 -3.00 -4.55 -8.91
C LEU A 156 -2.26 -3.22 -8.77
N GLU A 157 -1.04 -3.12 -9.26
CA GLU A 157 -0.25 -1.88 -9.25
C GLU A 157 0.44 -1.71 -10.60
N ALA A 158 0.41 -0.51 -11.15
CA ALA A 158 1.04 -0.19 -12.42
C ALA A 158 1.77 1.14 -12.30
N SER A 159 2.92 1.24 -12.97
CA SER A 159 3.64 2.49 -13.14
C SER A 159 3.96 2.72 -14.61
N ILE A 160 4.01 3.99 -14.99
CA ILE A 160 4.52 4.44 -16.27
C ILE A 160 5.25 5.76 -16.06
N GLY A 161 6.43 5.90 -16.67
CA GLY A 161 7.23 7.10 -16.55
C GLY A 161 8.09 7.39 -17.77
N LEU A 162 8.20 8.68 -18.07
CA LEU A 162 9.14 9.26 -19.02
C LEU A 162 9.81 10.44 -18.32
N TYR A 163 10.78 10.14 -17.45
CA TYR A 163 11.48 11.04 -16.53
C TYR A 163 10.66 11.48 -15.30
N TYR A 164 9.37 11.78 -15.51
CA TYR A 164 8.37 11.78 -14.45
C TYR A 164 7.39 10.62 -14.70
N GLY A 165 7.04 9.93 -13.63
CA GLY A 165 6.14 8.78 -13.68
C GLY A 165 4.96 8.93 -12.74
N ILE A 166 3.92 8.16 -13.04
CA ILE A 166 2.75 8.00 -12.20
C ILE A 166 2.65 6.53 -11.85
N ARG A 167 2.41 6.25 -10.57
CA ARG A 167 2.09 4.93 -10.06
C ARG A 167 0.65 4.93 -9.57
N LEU A 168 -0.11 3.95 -10.02
CA LEU A 168 -1.49 3.71 -9.61
C LEU A 168 -1.60 2.28 -9.11
N GLY A 169 -2.45 2.05 -8.12
CA GLY A 169 -2.75 0.71 -7.66
C GLY A 169 -4.08 0.60 -6.95
N PHE A 170 -4.52 -0.65 -6.83
CA PHE A 170 -5.81 -1.04 -6.33
C PHE A 170 -5.69 -2.34 -5.53
N ASN A 171 -5.94 -2.26 -4.22
CA ASN A 171 -5.84 -3.36 -3.29
C ASN A 171 -7.20 -4.07 -3.15
N LEU A 172 -7.31 -5.27 -3.71
CA LEU A 172 -8.54 -6.06 -3.73
C LEU A 172 -8.87 -6.66 -2.36
N ASN A 173 -7.87 -6.94 -1.52
CA ASN A 173 -8.10 -7.40 -0.15
C ASN A 173 -8.80 -6.31 0.66
N GLU A 174 -8.29 -5.09 0.59
CA GLU A 174 -8.85 -3.93 1.29
C GLU A 174 -10.21 -3.53 0.71
N LEU A 175 -10.42 -3.71 -0.60
CA LEU A 175 -11.76 -3.50 -1.18
C LEU A 175 -12.76 -4.50 -0.60
N PHE A 176 -12.36 -5.76 -0.49
CA PHE A 176 -13.23 -6.80 0.07
C PHE A 176 -13.56 -6.52 1.53
N ASP A 177 -12.57 -6.09 2.31
CA ASP A 177 -12.76 -5.69 3.70
C ASP A 177 -13.67 -4.44 3.82
N LEU A 178 -13.45 -3.40 3.00
CA LEU A 178 -14.34 -2.25 2.92
C LEU A 178 -15.79 -2.64 2.61
N MET A 179 -16.00 -3.57 1.67
CA MET A 179 -17.33 -4.04 1.26
C MET A 179 -18.00 -4.84 2.37
N ILE A 180 -17.25 -5.65 3.11
CA ILE A 180 -17.77 -6.48 4.19
C ILE A 180 -17.96 -5.68 5.48
N GLY A 181 -17.13 -4.70 5.79
CA GLY A 181 -17.29 -3.88 6.98
C GLY A 181 -18.45 -2.87 6.90
N PHE A 182 -19.15 -2.77 5.75
CA PHE A 182 -20.54 -2.26 5.76
C PHE A 182 -21.48 -3.07 6.67
N SER A 183 -21.15 -4.34 6.90
CA SER A 183 -21.82 -5.23 7.86
C SER A 183 -21.17 -5.27 9.24
N SER A 184 -20.25 -4.34 9.56
CA SER A 184 -19.47 -4.27 10.81
C SER A 184 -18.50 -5.45 11.06
N LEU A 185 -18.24 -6.26 10.03
CA LEU A 185 -17.24 -7.31 10.06
C LEU A 185 -15.90 -6.78 9.55
N ASP A 186 -14.85 -6.91 10.37
CA ASP A 186 -13.45 -6.61 10.04
C ASP A 186 -12.72 -7.96 9.84
N ILE A 187 -12.31 -8.27 8.62
CA ILE A 187 -11.60 -9.51 8.30
C ILE A 187 -10.09 -9.32 8.41
N LEU A 188 -9.61 -8.11 8.17
CA LEU A 188 -8.19 -7.79 8.15
C LEU A 188 -7.64 -7.42 9.54
N GLU A 189 -8.53 -7.28 10.53
CA GLU A 189 -8.25 -7.00 11.94
C GLU A 189 -7.41 -5.72 12.11
N ASP A 190 -7.74 -4.70 11.33
CA ASP A 190 -7.04 -3.41 11.33
C ASP A 190 -7.94 -2.22 11.58
N GLU A 191 -9.15 -2.44 12.12
CA GLU A 191 -10.02 -1.37 12.61
C GLU A 191 -9.81 -1.04 14.09
N GLU A 192 -10.15 0.19 14.47
CA GLU A 192 -10.31 0.54 15.89
C GLU A 192 -11.67 0.03 16.40
N PRO A 193 -11.74 -0.52 17.64
CA PRO A 193 -12.98 -1.09 18.18
C PRO A 193 -14.10 -0.05 18.27
N VAL A 194 -15.26 -0.45 17.75
CA VAL A 194 -16.52 0.28 17.88
C VAL A 194 -17.25 -0.27 19.11
N ASP A 195 -17.14 0.44 20.24
CA ASP A 195 -17.94 0.18 21.45
C ASP A 195 -19.36 0.76 21.32
#